data_AF-A0A553SNA4-F1
#
_entry.id   AF-A0A553SNA4-F1
#
_cell.length_a   1.000
_cell.length_b   1.000
_cell.length_c   1.000
_cell.angle_alpha   90.00
_cell.angle_beta   90.00
_cell.angle_gamma   90.00
#
_symmetry.space_group_name_H-M   'P 1'
#
loop_
_entity.id
_entity.type
_entity.pdbx_description
1 polymer ?
#
loop_
_entity_poly.entity_id
_entity_poly.type
_entity_poly.pdbx_seq_one_letter_code
_entity_poly.pdbx_strand_id
1 'polypeptide(L)' 'MSSLKLLSDKSLLFAYRHAQRLNLDMEFITMLKQEITKRKLIHIVFNKNTKILYNQHNKEDR' A
#
# COMPACT_ATOMS: atom_id res chain seq x y z
N MET A 1 6.99 -11.47 15.00
CA MET A 1 5.91 -10.49 14.82
C MET A 1 6.13 -9.80 13.48
N SER A 2 5.19 -9.84 12.53
CA SER A 2 5.36 -9.17 11.23
C SER A 2 5.30 -7.64 11.40
N SER A 3 6.38 -6.93 11.06
CA SER A 3 6.51 -5.46 11.17
C SER A 3 5.42 -4.70 10.40
N LEU A 4 4.86 -5.31 9.35
CA LEU A 4 3.76 -4.75 8.57
C LEU A 4 2.50 -4.46 9.38
N LYS A 5 2.28 -5.14 10.52
CA LYS A 5 1.14 -4.88 11.42
C LYS A 5 1.10 -3.44 11.94
N LEU A 6 2.26 -2.78 12.01
CA LEU A 6 2.38 -1.41 12.50
C LEU A 6 2.03 -0.36 11.43
N LEU A 7 1.98 -0.76 10.15
CA LEU A 7 1.57 0.13 9.08
C LEU A 7 0.08 0.43 9.19
N SER A 8 -0.29 1.70 9.08
CA SER A 8 -1.67 2.07 8.80
C SER A 8 -2.13 1.47 7.47
N ASP A 9 -3.43 1.24 7.30
CA ASP A 9 -3.98 0.70 6.05
C ASP A 9 -3.62 1.57 4.84
N LYS A 10 -3.63 2.90 5.03
CA LYS A 10 -3.20 3.87 4.01
C LYS A 10 -1.73 3.65 3.62
N SER A 11 -0.83 3.57 4.59
CA SER A 11 0.61 3.39 4.34
C SER A 11 0.89 2.03 3.68
N LEU A 12 0.19 0.97 4.08
CA LEU A 12 0.33 -0.36 3.50
C LEU A 12 -0.10 -0.39 2.03
N LEU A 13 -1.25 0.21 1.70
CA LEU A 13 -1.74 0.30 0.33
C LEU A 13 -0.82 1.12 -0.57
N PHE A 14 -0.27 2.21 -0.03
CA PHE A 14 0.72 3.03 -0.72
C PHE A 14 2.02 2.28 -0.98
N ALA A 15 2.57 1.61 0.03
CA ALA A 15 3.77 0.80 -0.11
C ALA A 15 3.60 -0.26 -1.21
N TYR A 16 2.46 -0.94 -1.24
CA TYR A 16 2.15 -1.94 -2.28
C TYR A 16 2.13 -1.32 -3.69
N ARG A 17 1.43 -0.20 -3.88
CA ARG A 17 1.38 0.49 -5.18
C ARG A 17 2.75 0.99 -5.63
N HIS A 18 3.52 1.59 -4.72
CA HIS A 18 4.85 2.09 -5.04
C HIS A 18 5.83 0.96 -5.33
N ALA A 19 5.77 -0.14 -4.58
CA ALA A 19 6.60 -1.32 -4.83
C ALA A 19 6.35 -1.90 -6.23
N GLN A 20 5.08 -2.00 -6.64
CA GLN A 20 4.73 -2.40 -8.01
C GLN A 20 5.27 -1.42 -9.05
N ARG A 21 5.08 -0.11 -8.86
CA ARG A 21 5.53 0.93 -9.82
C ARG A 21 7.06 0.96 -9.98
N LEU A 22 7.79 0.70 -8.90
CA LEU A 22 9.25 0.68 -8.90
C LEU A 22 9.83 -0.69 -9.31
N ASN A 23 8.99 -1.67 -9.65
CA ASN A 23 9.41 -3.05 -9.92
C ASN A 23 10.32 -3.61 -8.83
N LEU A 24 9.95 -3.39 -7.56
CA LEU A 24 10.67 -3.96 -6.43
C LEU A 24 10.53 -5.49 -6.42
N ASP A 25 11.33 -6.11 -5.58
CA ASP A 25 11.37 -7.55 -5.43
C ASP A 25 9.97 -8.17 -5.22
N MET A 26 9.75 -9.30 -5.90
CA MET A 26 8.44 -9.98 -5.94
C MET A 26 8.08 -10.61 -4.59
N GLU A 27 9.04 -11.02 -3.79
CA GLU A 27 8.80 -11.52 -2.43
C GLU A 27 8.27 -10.38 -1.55
N PHE A 28 8.87 -9.19 -1.66
CA PHE A 28 8.40 -8.00 -0.96
C PHE A 28 6.98 -7.59 -1.38
N ILE A 29 6.70 -7.55 -2.68
CA ILE A 29 5.35 -7.25 -3.20
C ILE A 29 4.33 -8.29 -2.70
N THR A 30 4.71 -9.57 -2.69
CA THR A 30 3.85 -10.66 -2.22
C THR A 30 3.56 -10.53 -0.73
N MET A 31 4.57 -10.19 0.08
CA MET A 31 4.41 -9.96 1.51
C MET A 31 3.39 -8.84 1.79
N LEU A 32 3.47 -7.72 1.06
CA LEU A 32 2.50 -6.62 1.17
C LEU A 32 1.09 -7.06 0.75
N LYS A 33 0.96 -7.82 -0.33
CA LYS A 33 -0.31 -8.36 -0.82
C LYS A 33 -0.97 -9.29 0.21
N GLN A 34 -0.19 -10.13 0.87
CA GLN A 34 -0.69 -11.03 1.92
C GLN A 34 -1.27 -10.25 3.09
N GLU A 35 -0.58 -9.22 3.55
CA GLU A 35 -1.07 -8.38 4.66
C GLU A 35 -2.35 -7.60 4.24
N ILE A 36 -2.41 -7.05 3.02
CA ILE A 36 -3.60 -6.40 2.47
C ILE A 36 -4.80 -7.37 2.44
N THR A 37 -4.56 -8.61 2.02
CA THR A 37 -5.58 -9.66 1.95
C THR A 37 -6.08 -10.02 3.34
N LYS A 38 -5.16 -10.18 4.30
CA LYS A 38 -5.46 -10.48 5.70
C LYS A 38 -6.34 -9.42 6.35
N ARG A 39 -6.12 -8.14 6.01
CA ARG A 39 -6.94 -7.01 6.48
C ARG A 39 -8.21 -6.76 5.66
N LYS A 40 -8.50 -7.61 4.66
CA LYS A 40 -9.66 -7.49 3.76
C LYS A 40 -9.69 -6.18 2.96
N LEU A 41 -8.53 -5.58 2.70
CA LEU A 41 -8.38 -4.31 1.94
C LEU A 41 -8.27 -4.53 0.43
N ILE A 42 -8.38 -5.77 -0.04
CA ILE A 42 -8.18 -6.18 -1.44
C ILE A 42 -9.09 -5.38 -2.40
N HIS A 43 -10.32 -5.07 -1.97
CA HIS A 43 -11.29 -4.30 -2.75
C HIS A 43 -10.81 -2.86 -3.04
N ILE A 44 -9.96 -2.28 -2.19
CA ILE A 44 -9.40 -0.92 -2.39
C ILE A 44 -8.32 -0.95 -3.48
N VAL A 45 -7.53 -2.02 -3.53
CA VAL A 45 -6.46 -2.21 -4.52
C VAL A 45 -7.04 -2.39 -5.93
N PHE A 46 -8.13 -3.16 -6.06
CA PHE A 46 -8.73 -3.50 -7.36
C PHE A 46 -9.84 -2.54 -7.81
N ASN A 47 -10.26 -1.60 -6.97
CA ASN A 47 -11.21 -0.58 -7.37
C ASN A 47 -10.52 0.47 -8.26
N LYS A 48 -10.81 0.41 -9.57
CA LYS A 48 -10.31 1.34 -10.60
C LYS A 48 -10.65 2.82 -10.32
N ASN A 49 -11.57 3.12 -9.40
CA ASN A 49 -12.06 4.48 -9.12
C ASN A 49 -11.33 5.23 -7.99
N THR A 50 -10.28 4.67 -7.38
CA THR A 50 -9.58 5.36 -6.28
C THR A 50 -8.57 6.40 -6.80
N LYS A 51 -9.06 7.55 -7.28
CA LYS A 51 -8.28 8.80 -7.43
C LYS A 51 -7.79 9.37 -6.09
N ILE A 52 -8.32 8.84 -5.00
CA ILE A 52 -8.08 9.32 -3.65
C ILE A 52 -6.84 8.60 -3.13
N LEU A 53 -5.72 9.30 -3.07
CA LEU A 53 -4.63 9.13 -2.09
C LEU A 53 -3.43 10.01 -2.46
N TYR A 54 -3.27 10.38 -3.74
CA TYR A 54 -2.10 11.09 -4.28
C TYR A 54 -1.82 12.50 -3.74
N ASN A 55 -2.74 13.15 -3.02
CA ASN A 55 -2.64 14.59 -2.74
C ASN A 55 -2.16 14.98 -1.33
N GLN A 56 -1.72 14.05 -0.49
CA GLN A 56 -1.48 14.39 0.93
C GLN A 56 -0.02 14.30 1.41
N HIS A 57 0.96 14.07 0.54
CA HIS A 57 2.38 13.99 0.96
C HIS A 57 3.23 15.23 0.58
N ASN A 58 2.64 16.25 -0.04
CA ASN A 58 3.35 17.47 -0.48
C ASN A 58 3.04 18.72 0.38
N LYS A 59 2.45 18.56 1.56
CA LYS A 59 2.05 19.72 2.40
C LYS A 59 2.77 19.82 3.76
N GLU A 60 3.67 18.91 4.09
CA GLU A 60 4.38 18.94 5.39
C GLU A 60 5.84 19.43 5.30
N ASP A 61 6.33 19.78 4.10
CA ASP A 61 7.70 20.31 3.89
C ASP A 61 7.69 21.77 3.36
N ARG A 62 6.96 22.68 4.00
CA ARG A 62 7.14 24.14 3.78
C ARG A 62 7.06 24.93 5.08
#